data_AF-A0A6G7Z709-F1
#
_entry.id   AF-A0A6G7Z709-F1
#
_cell.length_a   1.000
_cell.length_b   1.000
_cell.length_c   1.000
_cell.angle_alpha   90.00
_cell.angle_beta   90.00
_cell.angle_gamma   90.00
#
_symmetry.space_group_name_H-M   'P 1'
#
loop_
_entity.id
_entity.type
_entity.pdbx_description
1 polymer ?
#
loop_
_entity_poly.entity_id
_entity_poly.type
_entity_poly.pdbx_seq_one_letter_code
_entity_poly.pdbx_strand_id
1 'polypeptide(L)'
;MWRVDGGDLGCARLLIHLRRHVMTLEAGTVVHLTSTDPVAPIDLPAWCRLTGHVYRGPVEQPGRPTYAIEVASAPAPTAPDRPWHRA
;
A
#
# COMPACT_ATOMS: atom_id res chain seq x y z
N MET A 1 -1.93 -16.10 4.21
CA MET A 1 -1.16 -14.87 4.49
C MET A 1 -0.47 -14.46 3.20
N TRP A 2 -0.85 -13.33 2.59
CA TRP A 2 -0.26 -12.86 1.34
C TRP A 2 0.76 -11.75 1.66
N ARG A 3 1.95 -11.83 1.05
CA ARG A 3 3.08 -10.91 1.30
C ARG A 3 3.53 -10.32 -0.04
N VAL A 4 3.69 -9.00 -0.09
CA VAL A 4 4.28 -8.27 -1.23
C VAL A 4 5.64 -7.75 -0.76
N ASP A 5 6.71 -8.06 -1.51
CA ASP A 5 8.08 -7.53 -1.27
C ASP A 5 8.36 -6.39 -2.25
N GLY A 6 8.63 -5.19 -1.70
CA GLY A 6 8.84 -3.96 -2.45
C GLY A 6 10.31 -3.58 -2.73
N GLY A 7 11.31 -4.24 -2.13
CA GLY A 7 12.75 -3.98 -2.38
C GLY A 7 13.20 -2.51 -2.45
N ASP A 8 14.24 -2.24 -3.23
CA ASP A 8 14.85 -0.90 -3.52
C ASP A 8 14.10 -0.15 -4.64
N LEU A 9 12.83 -0.49 -4.83
CA LEU A 9 12.02 0.00 -5.93
C LEU A 9 11.44 1.35 -5.53
N GLY A 10 12.18 2.42 -5.82
CA GLY A 10 11.81 3.78 -5.41
C GLY A 10 10.32 4.08 -5.55
N CYS A 11 9.73 4.58 -4.45
CA CYS A 11 8.40 5.18 -4.24
C CYS A 11 7.29 4.75 -5.22
N ALA A 12 7.42 5.16 -6.49
CA ALA A 12 6.46 4.89 -7.56
C ALA A 12 6.15 3.40 -7.76
N ARG A 13 7.16 2.53 -7.72
CA ARG A 13 6.94 1.11 -8.06
C ARG A 13 6.31 0.33 -6.90
N LEU A 14 6.59 0.70 -5.66
CA LEU A 14 5.89 0.17 -4.48
C LEU A 14 4.37 0.37 -4.60
N LEU A 15 3.94 1.59 -4.93
CA LEU A 15 2.52 1.91 -5.05
C LEU A 15 1.85 1.21 -6.24
N ILE A 16 2.58 0.97 -7.34
CA ILE A 16 2.06 0.19 -8.47
C ILE A 16 1.77 -1.25 -8.03
N HIS A 17 2.70 -1.88 -7.30
CA HIS A 17 2.52 -3.24 -6.79
C HIS A 17 1.39 -3.31 -5.76
N LEU A 18 1.36 -2.37 -4.80
CA LEU A 18 0.31 -2.28 -3.81
C LEU A 18 -1.07 -2.14 -4.47
N ARG A 19 -1.24 -1.18 -5.39
CA ARG A 19 -2.50 -0.96 -6.14
C ARG A 19 -2.97 -2.25 -6.81
N ARG A 20 -2.07 -2.90 -7.56
CA ARG A 20 -2.41 -4.15 -8.27
C ARG A 20 -2.88 -5.23 -7.32
N HIS A 21 -2.29 -5.31 -6.13
CA HIS A 21 -2.66 -6.32 -5.15
C HIS A 21 -3.98 -5.98 -4.44
N VAL A 22 -4.18 -4.76 -3.95
CA VAL A 22 -5.40 -4.42 -3.19
C VAL A 22 -6.66 -4.46 -4.05
N MET A 23 -6.55 -4.26 -5.37
CA MET A 23 -7.68 -4.37 -6.29
C MET A 23 -8.21 -5.81 -6.43
N THR A 24 -7.46 -6.82 -5.98
CA THR A 24 -7.88 -8.22 -6.01
C THR A 24 -8.35 -8.73 -4.65
N LEU A 25 -8.48 -7.86 -3.65
CA LEU A 25 -8.80 -8.23 -2.28
C LEU A 25 -10.18 -7.72 -1.87
N GLU A 26 -10.82 -8.47 -0.98
CA GLU A 26 -12.09 -8.07 -0.37
C GLU A 26 -11.90 -6.90 0.59
N ALA A 27 -12.96 -6.09 0.70
CA ALA A 27 -13.04 -5.01 1.67
C ALA A 27 -12.79 -5.50 3.11
N GLY A 28 -12.12 -4.69 3.93
CA GLY A 28 -11.75 -5.05 5.31
C GLY A 28 -10.53 -5.97 5.41
N THR A 29 -9.98 -6.46 4.28
CA THR A 29 -8.73 -7.22 4.30
C THR A 29 -7.57 -6.34 4.77
N VAL A 30 -6.79 -6.82 5.73
CA VAL A 30 -5.56 -6.15 6.19
C VAL A 30 -4.34 -6.72 5.45
N VAL A 31 -3.65 -5.85 4.73
CA VAL A 31 -2.40 -6.14 4.00
C VAL A 31 -1.22 -5.69 4.85
N HIS A 32 -0.26 -6.59 5.07
CA HIS A 32 1.05 -6.27 5.65
C HIS A 32 2.07 -6.11 4.52
N LEU A 33 2.45 -4.86 4.26
CA LEU A 33 3.41 -4.48 3.23
C LEU A 33 4.79 -4.26 3.87
N THR A 34 5.77 -5.06 3.48
CA THR A 34 7.16 -4.88 3.90
C THR A 34 7.88 -4.03 2.86
N SER A 35 8.51 -2.94 3.30
CA SER A 35 9.31 -2.07 2.43
C SER A 35 10.51 -1.52 3.18
N THR A 36 11.67 -1.48 2.52
CA THR A 36 12.87 -0.79 3.01
C THR A 36 12.97 0.65 2.48
N ASP A 37 12.03 1.06 1.63
CA ASP A 37 11.98 2.43 1.11
C ASP A 37 11.72 3.42 2.27
N PRO A 38 12.64 4.37 2.52
CA PRO A 38 12.51 5.34 3.62
C PRO A 38 11.32 6.29 3.44
N VAL A 39 10.76 6.40 2.23
CA VAL A 39 9.59 7.26 1.92
C VAL A 39 8.27 6.53 2.15
N ALA A 40 8.26 5.19 2.28
CA ALA A 40 7.04 4.43 2.54
C ALA A 40 6.18 4.93 3.74
N PRO A 41 6.75 5.34 4.89
CA PRO A 41 5.98 5.94 5.98
C PRO A 41 5.25 7.24 5.62
N ILE A 42 5.64 7.92 4.54
CA ILE A 42 5.05 9.17 4.05
C ILE A 42 4.04 8.87 2.93
N ASP A 43 4.41 8.03 1.98
CA ASP A 43 3.60 7.74 0.79
C ASP A 43 2.38 6.87 1.10
N LEU A 44 2.52 5.85 1.95
CA LEU A 44 1.40 4.94 2.26
C LEU A 44 0.23 5.68 2.91
N PRO A 45 0.41 6.53 3.94
CA PRO A 45 -0.68 7.36 4.44
C PRO A 45 -1.30 8.28 3.38
N ALA A 46 -0.47 8.90 2.53
CA ALA A 46 -0.96 9.81 1.49
C ALA A 46 -1.80 9.07 0.44
N TRP A 47 -1.32 7.94 -0.03
CA TRP A 47 -2.01 7.09 -0.99
C TRP A 47 -3.29 6.49 -0.41
N CYS A 48 -3.27 6.06 0.84
CA CYS A 48 -4.48 5.60 1.54
C CYS A 48 -5.53 6.71 1.61
N ARG A 49 -5.16 7.95 1.93
CA ARG A 49 -6.10 9.10 1.90
C ARG A 49 -6.64 9.37 0.50
N LEU A 50 -5.79 9.30 -0.53
CA LEU A 50 -6.19 9.53 -1.93
C LEU A 50 -7.26 8.53 -2.38
N THR A 51 -7.10 7.27 -1.99
CA THR A 51 -7.89 6.10 -2.43
C THR A 51 -9.02 5.72 -1.49
N GLY A 52 -9.02 6.21 -0.25
CA GLY A 52 -9.99 5.82 0.79
C GLY A 52 -9.61 4.54 1.55
N HIS A 53 -8.47 3.92 1.26
CA HIS A 53 -7.90 2.85 2.10
C HIS A 53 -7.54 3.38 3.48
N VAL A 54 -7.45 2.47 4.47
CA VAL A 54 -7.09 2.86 5.84
C VAL A 54 -5.65 2.47 6.12
N TYR A 55 -4.79 3.47 6.31
CA TYR A 55 -3.45 3.24 6.82
C TYR A 55 -3.52 2.96 8.33
N ARG A 56 -3.12 1.75 8.73
CA ARG A 56 -3.12 1.30 10.13
C ARG A 56 -1.80 1.54 10.86
N GLY A 57 -0.75 1.96 10.13
CA GLY A 57 0.56 2.28 10.71
C GLY A 57 1.59 1.17 10.56
N PRO A 58 2.80 1.37 11.12
CA PRO A 58 3.80 0.32 11.21
C PRO A 58 3.32 -0.82 12.12
N VAL A 59 3.69 -2.04 11.79
CA VAL A 59 3.48 -3.22 12.63
C VAL A 59 4.82 -3.81 13.05
N GLU A 60 4.91 -4.27 14.29
CA GLU A 60 6.13 -4.90 14.81
C GLU A 60 6.35 -6.23 14.07
N GLN A 61 7.42 -6.30 13.28
CA GLN A 61 7.90 -7.52 12.67
C GLN A 61 9.43 -7.60 12.74
N PRO A 62 10.00 -8.79 13.01
CA PRO A 62 11.44 -8.97 13.00
C PRO A 62 12.05 -8.70 11.63
N GLY A 63 13.10 -7.88 11.61
CA GLY A 63 14.06 -7.81 10.51
C GLY A 63 13.74 -6.89 9.33
N ARG A 64 12.49 -6.43 9.14
CA ARG A 64 12.16 -5.46 8.05
C ARG A 64 10.99 -4.54 8.40
N PRO A 65 11.05 -3.23 8.05
CA PRO A 65 9.92 -2.32 8.26
C PRO A 65 8.68 -2.82 7.53
N THR A 66 7.57 -2.92 8.27
CA THR A 66 6.31 -3.44 7.74
C THR A 66 5.16 -2.54 8.17
N TYR A 67 4.23 -2.30 7.25
CA TYR A 67 3.12 -1.38 7.40
C TYR A 67 1.79 -2.09 7.13
N ALA A 68 0.78 -1.78 7.91
CA ALA A 68 -0.56 -2.33 7.75
C ALA A 68 -1.48 -1.35 7.01
N ILE A 69 -2.20 -1.88 6.02
CA ILE A 69 -3.22 -1.16 5.25
C ILE A 69 -4.47 -2.01 5.20
N GLU A 70 -5.63 -1.41 5.43
CA GLU A 70 -6.91 -2.08 5.27
C GLU A 70 -7.61 -1.64 3.99
N VAL A 71 -8.11 -2.64 3.26
CA VAL A 71 -8.82 -2.47 1.99
C VAL A 71 -10.17 -1.80 2.24
N ALA A 72 -10.46 -0.73 1.51
CA ALA A 72 -11.70 0.01 1.67
C ALA A 72 -12.85 -0.74 0.99
N SER A 73 -14.08 -0.52 1.45
CA SER A 73 -15.29 -1.06 0.80
C SER A 73 -15.62 -0.41 -0.54
N ALA A 74 -15.19 0.83 -0.75
CA ALA A 74 -15.36 1.58 -1.99
C ALA A 74 -14.13 2.45 -2.28
N PRO A 75 -13.00 1.87 -2.72
CA PRO A 75 -11.80 2.64 -2.99
C PRO A 75 -11.96 3.52 -4.24
N ALA A 76 -11.49 4.76 -4.16
CA ALA A 76 -11.45 5.66 -5.31
C ALA A 76 -10.43 5.12 -6.35
N PRO A 77 -10.81 5.05 -7.63
CA PRO A 77 -9.94 4.48 -8.66
C PRO A 77 -8.75 5.39 -8.95
N THR A 78 -7.61 4.75 -9.23
CA THR A 78 -6.36 5.42 -9.63
C THR A 78 -5.85 4.84 -10.94
N ALA A 79 -5.10 5.63 -11.69
CA ALA A 79 -4.51 5.19 -12.96
C ALA A 79 -3.49 4.06 -12.74
N PRO A 80 -3.38 3.10 -13.68
CA PRO A 80 -2.64 1.86 -13.48
C PRO A 80 -1.11 2.01 -13.43
N ASP A 81 -0.56 2.97 -14.18
CA ASP A 81 0.88 3.29 -14.25
C ASP A 81 1.29 4.41 -13.30
N ARG A 82 0.32 5.17 -12.81
CA ARG A 82 0.51 6.36 -11.97
C ARG A 82 -0.48 6.37 -10.81
N PRO A 83 -0.35 5.45 -9.83
CA PRO A 83 -1.31 5.25 -8.73
C PRO A 83 -1.50 6.46 -7.80
N TRP A 84 -0.74 7.54 -7.98
CA TRP A 84 -0.89 8.84 -7.33
C TRP A 84 -1.84 9.81 -8.06
N HIS A 85 -2.29 9.48 -9.28
CA HIS A 85 -3.35 10.22 -9.98
C HIS A 85 -4.66 9.42 -9.97
N ARG A 86 -5.78 10.13 -9.80
CA ARG A 86 -7.13 9.56 -9.96
C ARG A 86 -7.36 9.16 -11.42
N ALA A 87 -8.15 8.09 -11.60
CA ALA A 87 -8.63 7.64 -12.91
C ALA A 87 -9.92 8.36 -13.29
#